data_AF-A0A0A7PIE5-F1
#
_entry.id   AF-A0A0A7PIE5-F1
#
_cell.length_a   1.000
_cell.length_b   1.000
_cell.length_c   1.000
_cell.angle_alpha   90.00
_cell.angle_beta   90.00
_cell.angle_gamma   90.00
#
_symmetry.space_group_name_H-M   'P 1'
#
loop_
_entity.id
_entity.type
_entity.pdbx_description
1 polymer ?
#
loop_
_entity_poly.entity_id
_entity_poly.type
_entity_poly.pdbx_seq_one_letter_code
_entity_poly.pdbx_strand_id
1 'polypeptide(L)' 'MHIIQIQGRIDVPDGTTPIPGIENQFRLPSGQIASVHPVIELAIGPDTDDHRDLTYSEAASMGILLDLYDRTATLRTSN' A
#
# COMPACT_ATOMS: atom_id res chain seq x y z
N MET A 1 11.22 1.01 -18.67
CA MET A 1 10.99 1.65 -17.36
C MET A 1 9.75 2.52 -17.46
N HIS A 2 8.77 2.32 -16.58
CA HIS A 2 7.60 3.20 -16.46
C HIS A 2 7.58 3.73 -15.04
N ILE A 3 7.45 5.03 -14.90
CA ILE A 3 7.39 5.69 -13.59
C ILE A 3 5.93 5.98 -13.32
N ILE A 4 5.43 5.48 -12.20
CA ILE A 4 4.06 5.68 -11.76
C ILE A 4 4.07 6.50 -10.46
N GLN A 5 3.11 7.41 -10.32
CA GLN A 5 2.88 8.17 -9.09
C GLN A 5 1.46 7.88 -8.62
N ILE A 6 1.34 7.36 -7.39
CA ILE A 6 0.06 7.02 -6.78
C ILE A 6 -0.20 8.02 -5.65
N GLN A 7 -1.31 8.73 -5.74
CA GLN A 7 -1.80 9.61 -4.69
C GLN A 7 -3.18 9.14 -4.26
N GLY A 8 -3.43 9.10 -2.96
CA GLY A 8 -4.70 8.62 -2.43
C GLY A 8 -4.95 9.07 -0.99
N ARG A 9 -6.15 8.76 -0.53
CA ARG A 9 -6.58 8.91 0.85
C ARG A 9 -7.29 7.63 1.27
N ILE A 10 -7.05 7.22 2.50
CA ILE A 10 -7.85 6.21 3.19
C ILE A 10 -8.36 6.82 4.48
N ASP A 11 -9.58 6.48 4.84
CA ASP A 11 -10.10 6.80 6.17
C ASP A 11 -9.71 5.66 7.12
N VAL A 12 -9.23 6.02 8.30
CA VAL A 12 -8.81 5.07 9.34
C VAL A 12 -9.59 5.34 10.62
N PRO A 13 -9.82 4.34 11.48
CA PRO A 13 -10.55 4.53 12.73
C PRO A 13 -9.90 5.57 13.66
N ASP A 14 -10.74 6.28 14.43
CA ASP A 14 -10.30 7.20 15.48
C ASP A 14 -9.38 6.50 16.48
N GLY A 15 -8.29 7.17 16.88
CA GLY A 15 -7.25 6.61 17.74
C GLY A 15 -6.16 5.84 16.99
N THR A 16 -6.21 5.78 15.66
CA THR A 16 -5.07 5.34 14.84
C THR A 16 -3.87 6.28 15.08
N THR A 17 -2.68 5.71 15.26
CA THR A 17 -1.45 6.47 15.53
C THR A 17 -0.32 6.05 14.61
N PRO A 18 0.56 6.97 14.17
CA PRO A 18 1.77 6.61 13.44
C PRO A 18 2.71 5.78 14.32
N ILE A 19 3.42 4.81 13.72
CA ILE A 19 4.45 4.06 14.44
C ILE A 19 5.77 4.84 14.39
N PRO A 20 6.36 5.23 15.54
CA PRO A 20 7.60 5.99 15.54
C PRO A 20 8.74 5.27 14.81
N GLY A 21 9.40 5.98 13.90
CA GLY A 21 10.54 5.45 13.14
C GLY A 21 10.17 4.48 12.00
N ILE A 22 8.88 4.21 11.76
CA ILE A 22 8.44 3.34 10.67
C ILE A 22 7.47 4.10 9.77
N GLU A 23 7.94 4.46 8.57
CA GLU A 23 7.13 5.16 7.59
C GLU A 23 5.99 4.27 7.06
N ASN A 24 4.84 4.91 6.78
CA ASN A 24 3.68 4.27 6.15
C ASN A 24 3.04 3.14 6.98
N GLN A 25 3.41 3.01 8.25
CA GLN A 25 2.78 2.09 9.18
C GLN A 25 2.08 2.83 10.31
N PHE A 26 0.87 2.37 10.60
CA PHE A 26 0.01 2.96 11.60
C PHE A 26 -0.52 1.86 12.51
N ARG A 27 -0.58 2.13 13.81
CA ARG A 27 -1.21 1.27 14.79
C ARG A 27 -2.69 1.65 14.88
N LEU A 28 -3.55 0.70 14.55
CA LEU A 28 -5.00 0.82 14.72
C LEU A 28 -5.38 0.74 16.20
N PRO A 29 -6.58 1.22 16.60
CA PRO A 29 -7.06 1.13 17.98
C PRO A 29 -7.16 -0.30 18.52
N SER A 30 -7.38 -1.28 17.62
CA SER A 30 -7.37 -2.71 17.95
C SER A 30 -5.98 -3.25 18.31
N GLY A 31 -4.92 -2.46 18.10
CA GLY A 31 -3.53 -2.86 18.23
C GLY A 31 -2.92 -3.46 16.97
N GLN A 32 -3.73 -3.78 15.95
CA GLN A 32 -3.26 -4.24 14.63
C GLN A 32 -2.46 -3.15 13.91
N ILE A 33 -1.59 -3.58 13.00
CA ILE A 33 -0.78 -2.67 12.17
C ILE A 33 -1.36 -2.58 10.77
N ALA A 34 -1.68 -1.37 10.33
CA ALA A 34 -1.98 -1.07 8.94
C ALA A 34 -0.71 -0.57 8.25
N SER A 35 -0.41 -1.14 7.08
CA SER A 35 0.74 -0.75 6.24
C SER A 35 0.22 -0.20 4.92
N VAL A 36 0.64 1.01 4.55
CA VAL A 36 0.23 1.66 3.30
C VAL A 36 1.34 1.51 2.28
N HIS A 37 1.17 0.58 1.34
CA HIS A 37 2.11 0.34 0.25
C HIS A 37 1.34 0.06 -1.04
N PRO A 38 1.88 0.43 -2.21
CA PRO A 38 1.36 -0.06 -3.46
C PRO A 38 1.55 -1.57 -3.54
N VAL A 39 0.54 -2.25 -4.07
CA VAL A 39 0.60 -3.65 -4.46
C VAL A 39 0.37 -3.74 -5.97
N ILE A 40 0.96 -4.74 -6.60
CA ILE A 40 0.65 -5.10 -7.97
C ILE A 40 -0.29 -6.29 -7.90
N GLU A 41 -1.45 -6.17 -8.50
CA GLU A 41 -2.45 -7.23 -8.55
C GLU A 41 -2.52 -7.83 -9.96
N LEU A 42 -2.85 -9.11 -10.03
CA LEU A 42 -3.11 -9.82 -11.27
C LEU A 42 -4.62 -10.13 -11.36
N ALA A 43 -5.22 -9.79 -12.49
CA ALA A 43 -6.57 -10.19 -12.87
C ALA A 43 -6.50 -11.13 -14.09
N ILE A 44 -7.46 -12.04 -14.24
CA ILE A 44 -7.49 -12.97 -15.40
C ILE A 44 -8.03 -12.29 -16.67
N GLY A 45 -8.70 -11.14 -16.53
CA GLY A 45 -9.26 -10.37 -17.62
C GLY A 45 -9.37 -8.88 -17.28
N PRO A 46 -9.71 -8.03 -18.27
CA PRO A 46 -9.76 -6.59 -18.09
C PRO A 46 -10.92 -6.09 -17.21
N ASP A 47 -11.98 -6.89 -17.05
CA ASP A 47 -13.22 -6.51 -16.37
C ASP A 47 -13.57 -7.47 -15.21
N THR A 48 -12.62 -8.26 -14.73
CA THR A 48 -12.83 -9.23 -13.65
C THR A 48 -12.42 -8.66 -12.31
N ASP A 49 -13.31 -8.76 -11.30
CA ASP A 49 -13.03 -8.36 -9.91
C ASP A 49 -12.36 -9.51 -9.12
N ASP A 50 -11.46 -10.25 -9.78
CA ASP A 50 -10.78 -11.43 -9.25
C ASP A 50 -9.31 -11.15 -8.91
N HIS A 51 -9.03 -9.89 -8.61
CA HIS A 51 -7.71 -9.36 -8.34
C HIS A 51 -7.02 -10.14 -7.23
N ARG A 52 -5.78 -10.56 -7.53
CA ARG A 52 -4.90 -11.22 -6.57
C ARG A 52 -3.59 -10.46 -6.46
N ASP A 53 -3.22 -10.08 -5.24
CA ASP A 53 -1.91 -9.51 -4.94
C ASP A 53 -0.78 -10.42 -5.40
N LEU A 54 0.20 -9.83 -6.09
CA LEU A 54 1.47 -10.47 -6.39
C LEU A 54 2.45 -10.21 -5.24
N THR A 55 3.12 -11.27 -4.81
CA THR A 55 4.36 -11.11 -4.05
C THR A 55 5.45 -10.50 -4.95
N TYR A 56 6.45 -9.86 -4.33
CA TYR A 56 7.61 -9.33 -5.07
C TYR A 56 8.32 -10.41 -5.91
N SER A 57 8.41 -11.64 -5.39
CA SER A 57 9.04 -12.76 -6.11
C SER A 57 8.22 -13.21 -7.33
N GLU A 58 6.90 -13.27 -7.20
CA GLU A 58 6.02 -13.61 -8.33
C GLU A 58 6.08 -12.53 -9.41
N ALA A 59 6.00 -11.26 -9.01
CA ALA A 59 6.16 -10.13 -9.93
C ALA A 59 7.51 -10.22 -10.67
N ALA A 60 8.60 -10.45 -9.93
CA ALA A 60 9.94 -10.59 -10.51
C ALA A 60 10.02 -11.78 -11.49
N SER A 61 9.36 -12.90 -11.19
CA SER A 61 9.30 -14.06 -12.09
C SER A 61 8.62 -13.77 -13.43
N MET A 62 7.74 -12.75 -13.46
CA MET A 62 7.07 -12.24 -14.66
C MET A 62 7.84 -11.11 -15.34
N GLY A 63 9.04 -10.77 -14.86
CA GLY A 63 9.84 -9.65 -15.35
C GLY A 63 9.37 -8.28 -14.85
N ILE A 64 8.47 -8.24 -13.86
CA ILE A 64 7.97 -7.01 -13.24
C ILE A 64 8.83 -6.72 -12.01
N LEU A 65 9.62 -5.65 -12.07
CA LEU A 65 10.41 -5.18 -10.95
C LEU A 65 9.76 -3.92 -10.37
N LEU A 66 9.37 -3.99 -9.11
CA LEU A 66 8.82 -2.87 -8.37
C LEU A 66 9.92 -2.29 -7.47
N ASP A 67 10.41 -1.11 -7.85
CA ASP A 67 11.27 -0.30 -7.01
C ASP A 67 10.47 0.83 -6.40
N LEU A 68 10.46 0.91 -5.07
CA LEU A 68 9.77 1.96 -4.31
C LEU A 68 10.79 2.97 -3.81
N TYR A 69 10.94 4.07 -4.56
CA TYR A 69 11.93 5.12 -4.25
C TYR A 69 11.42 6.08 -3.18
N ASP A 70 10.17 6.55 -3.28
CA ASP A 70 9.56 7.50 -2.36
C ASP A 70 8.23 6.93 -1.82
N ARG A 71 8.09 6.84 -0.50
CA ARG A 71 6.84 6.43 0.16
C ARG A 71 6.53 7.29 1.38
N THR A 72 5.51 8.12 1.27
CA THR A 72 5.05 8.93 2.41
C THR A 72 3.54 8.93 2.51
N ALA A 73 3.05 8.33 3.58
CA ALA A 73 1.69 8.42 4.06
C ALA A 73 1.73 9.17 5.40
N THR A 74 0.92 10.20 5.52
CA THR A 74 0.81 11.01 6.73
C THR A 74 -0.59 10.90 7.28
N LEU A 75 -0.70 10.61 8.57
CA LEU A 75 -1.97 10.66 9.27
C LEU A 75 -2.40 12.13 9.38
N ARG A 76 -3.56 12.46 8.81
CA ARG A 76 -4.20 13.76 9.01
C ARG A 76 -5.31 13.57 10.03
N THR A 77 -5.26 14.29 11.12
CA THR A 77 -6.42 14.41 12.01
C THR A 77 -7.44 15.33 11.35
N SER A 78 -8.69 14.90 11.30
CA SER A 78 -9.81 15.79 10.98
C SER A 78 -9.82 16.91 12.02
N ASN A 79 -9.70 18.17 11.58
CA ASN A 79 -9.90 19.34 12.44
C ASN A 79 -11.36 19.46 12.85
#